data_AF-C5H766-F1
#
_entry.id   AF-C5H766-F1
#
_cell.length_a   1.000
_cell.length_b   1.000
_cell.length_c   1.000
_cell.angle_alpha   90.00
_cell.angle_beta   90.00
_cell.angle_gamma   90.00
#
_symmetry.space_group_name_H-M   'P 1'
#
loop_
_entity.id
_entity.type
_entity.pdbx_description
1 polymer ?
#
loop_
_entity_poly.entity_id
_entity_poly.type
_entity_poly.pdbx_seq_one_letter_code
_entity_poly.pdbx_strand_id
1 'polypeptide(L)'
;TIIIQTPWGLSGAMALMIAHGFTSSALFCLANTTYERTHTRILALTRGFHNTLPMATTWWLLANLMNIAIPPSMNFTGELLITSTLFNWCPTTIIMLGLSMLITASYSLHMFLSTQ
;
A
#
# COMPACT_ATOMS: atom_id res chain seq x y z
N THR A 1 -10.49 -15.35 2.33
CA THR A 1 -11.35 -15.10 1.16
C THR A 1 -11.44 -16.30 0.25
N ILE A 2 -10.33 -16.95 -0.11
CA ILE A 2 -10.32 -18.17 -0.96
C ILE A 2 -11.17 -19.30 -0.36
N ILE A 3 -11.12 -19.49 0.96
CA ILE A 3 -11.92 -20.49 1.68
C ILE A 3 -13.43 -20.18 1.66
N ILE A 4 -13.81 -18.90 1.55
CA ILE A 4 -15.22 -18.45 1.58
C ILE A 4 -15.91 -18.71 0.23
N GLN A 5 -15.14 -18.88 -0.87
CA GLN A 5 -15.59 -19.25 -2.21
C GLN A 5 -16.72 -18.39 -2.83
N THR A 6 -17.04 -17.24 -2.26
CA THR A 6 -17.98 -16.28 -2.86
C THR A 6 -17.37 -15.61 -4.09
N PRO A 7 -18.15 -15.36 -5.16
CA PRO A 7 -17.63 -14.72 -6.38
C PRO A 7 -17.03 -13.33 -6.10
N TRP A 8 -17.65 -12.57 -5.20
CA TRP A 8 -17.17 -11.26 -4.74
C TRP A 8 -15.84 -11.34 -3.98
N GLY A 9 -15.62 -12.40 -3.21
CA GLY A 9 -14.40 -12.60 -2.43
C GLY A 9 -13.24 -13.06 -3.31
N LEU A 10 -13.51 -13.89 -4.32
CA LEU A 10 -12.55 -14.31 -5.34
C LEU A 10 -12.15 -13.15 -6.26
N SER A 11 -13.12 -12.38 -6.75
CA SER A 11 -12.83 -11.21 -7.58
C SER A 11 -12.08 -10.13 -6.80
N GLY A 12 -12.46 -9.88 -5.55
CA GLY A 12 -11.74 -8.96 -4.65
C GLY A 12 -10.31 -9.41 -4.36
N ALA A 13 -10.09 -10.70 -4.09
CA ALA A 13 -8.76 -11.26 -3.87
C ALA A 13 -7.87 -11.17 -5.13
N MET A 14 -8.43 -11.48 -6.31
CA MET A 14 -7.72 -11.35 -7.58
C MET A 14 -7.35 -9.89 -7.86
N ALA A 15 -8.28 -8.96 -7.69
CA ALA A 15 -8.03 -7.53 -7.87
C ALA A 15 -6.93 -7.03 -6.93
N LEU A 16 -6.96 -7.43 -5.65
CA LEU A 16 -5.96 -7.07 -4.67
C LEU A 16 -4.58 -7.64 -5.01
N MET A 17 -4.47 -8.90 -5.47
CA MET A 17 -3.17 -9.47 -5.86
C MET A 17 -2.53 -8.71 -7.03
N ILE A 18 -3.33 -8.35 -8.03
CA ILE A 18 -2.85 -7.60 -9.20
C ILE A 18 -2.43 -6.20 -8.79
N ALA A 19 -3.29 -5.50 -8.04
CA ALA A 19 -3.02 -4.15 -7.55
C ALA A 19 -1.78 -4.13 -6.63
N HIS A 20 -1.68 -5.08 -5.70
CA HIS A 20 -0.55 -5.18 -4.81
C HIS A 20 0.76 -5.41 -5.58
N GLY A 21 0.76 -6.31 -6.58
CA GLY A 21 1.92 -6.54 -7.44
C GLY A 21 2.40 -5.29 -8.20
N PHE A 22 1.47 -4.42 -8.60
CA PHE A 22 1.83 -3.13 -9.20
C PHE A 22 2.41 -2.16 -8.17
N THR A 23 1.79 -2.05 -6.98
CA THR A 23 2.29 -1.16 -5.93
C THR A 23 3.65 -1.55 -5.37
N SER A 24 3.90 -2.85 -5.18
CA SER A 24 5.19 -3.35 -4.66
C SER A 24 6.30 -3.14 -5.68
N SER A 25 6.05 -3.41 -6.97
CA SER A 25 7.04 -3.19 -8.03
C SER A 25 7.40 -1.71 -8.20
N ALA A 26 6.41 -0.80 -8.10
CA ALA A 26 6.66 0.63 -8.08
C ALA A 26 7.54 1.07 -6.90
N LEU A 27 7.26 0.59 -5.68
CA LEU A 27 8.07 0.87 -4.49
C LEU A 27 9.50 0.33 -4.62
N PHE A 28 9.68 -0.89 -5.15
CA PHE A 28 11.02 -1.45 -5.40
C PHE A 28 11.79 -0.65 -6.45
N CYS A 29 11.14 -0.21 -7.52
CA CYS A 29 11.74 0.64 -8.54
C CYS A 29 12.21 1.98 -7.93
N LEU A 30 11.36 2.61 -7.11
CA LEU A 30 11.68 3.86 -6.42
C LEU A 30 12.82 3.70 -5.41
N ALA A 31 12.86 2.59 -4.67
CA ALA A 31 13.97 2.26 -3.79
C ALA A 31 15.28 2.08 -4.59
N ASN A 32 15.23 1.45 -5.77
CA ASN A 32 16.43 1.28 -6.59
C ASN A 32 16.93 2.61 -7.17
N THR A 33 16.04 3.46 -7.68
CA THR A 33 16.44 4.77 -8.23
C THR A 33 17.01 5.70 -7.15
N THR A 34 16.49 5.66 -5.93
CA THR A 34 17.07 6.40 -4.79
C THR A 34 18.43 5.83 -4.37
N TYR A 35 18.60 4.50 -4.39
CA TYR A 35 19.89 3.86 -4.15
C TYR A 35 20.94 4.22 -5.20
N GLU A 36 20.62 4.18 -6.49
CA GLU A 36 21.54 4.53 -7.57
C GLU A 36 22.03 5.99 -7.49
N ARG A 37 21.22 6.89 -6.93
CA ARG A 37 21.55 8.31 -6.80
C ARG A 37 22.33 8.65 -5.54
N THR A 38 22.07 7.95 -4.44
CA THR A 38 22.70 8.24 -3.14
C THR A 38 23.87 7.32 -2.83
N HIS A 39 23.96 6.17 -3.50
CA HIS A 39 24.88 5.08 -3.20
C HIS A 39 24.80 4.59 -1.74
N THR A 40 23.70 4.87 -1.03
CA THR A 40 23.48 4.42 0.35
C THR A 40 22.23 3.55 0.44
N ARG A 41 22.28 2.51 1.28
CA ARG A 41 21.13 1.62 1.53
C ARG A 41 20.22 2.10 2.67
N ILE A 42 20.58 3.20 3.33
CA ILE A 42 19.86 3.70 4.51
C ILE A 42 18.89 4.79 4.06
N LEU A 43 17.61 4.43 3.94
CA LEU A 43 16.52 5.35 3.59
C LEU A 43 16.37 6.52 4.57
N ALA A 44 16.75 6.36 5.84
CA ALA A 44 16.71 7.47 6.80
C ALA A 44 17.72 8.60 6.48
N LEU A 45 18.78 8.31 5.71
CA LEU A 45 19.78 9.31 5.31
C LEU A 45 19.34 10.13 4.09
N THR A 46 18.24 9.77 3.42
CA THR A 46 17.70 10.52 2.27
C THR A 46 16.79 11.68 2.69
N ARG A 47 16.66 11.94 3.99
CA ARG A 47 15.84 13.03 4.54
C ARG A 47 16.26 14.37 3.91
N GLY A 48 15.32 15.04 3.23
CA GLY A 48 15.58 16.30 2.52
C GLY A 48 15.71 16.18 1.00
N PHE A 49 15.55 14.98 0.42
CA PHE A 49 15.46 14.80 -1.04
C PHE A 49 14.24 15.50 -1.68
N HIS A 50 13.26 15.94 -0.88
CA HIS A 50 12.12 16.72 -1.36
C HIS A 50 12.51 18.02 -2.07
N ASN A 51 13.56 18.70 -1.59
CA ASN A 51 14.01 19.95 -2.22
C ASN A 51 14.84 19.73 -3.49
N THR A 52 15.51 18.58 -3.64
CA THR A 52 16.40 18.32 -4.77
C THR A 52 15.70 17.59 -5.91
N LEU A 53 14.77 16.68 -5.61
CA LEU A 53 14.02 15.89 -6.59
C LEU A 53 12.52 15.88 -6.23
N PRO A 54 11.80 17.00 -6.41
CA PRO A 54 10.38 17.07 -6.06
C PRO A 54 9.56 16.00 -6.79
N MET A 55 9.90 15.69 -8.05
CA MET A 55 9.21 14.65 -8.81
C MET A 55 9.42 13.24 -8.24
N ALA A 56 10.59 12.93 -7.67
CA ALA A 56 10.80 11.62 -7.04
C ALA A 56 9.94 11.49 -5.78
N THR A 57 9.77 12.57 -5.03
CA THR A 57 8.94 12.57 -3.82
C THR A 57 7.45 12.47 -4.10
N THR A 58 6.96 13.05 -5.21
CA THR A 58 5.55 12.87 -5.63
C THR A 58 5.28 11.43 -6.04
N TRP A 59 6.22 10.75 -6.73
CA TRP A 59 6.11 9.33 -7.02
C TRP A 59 6.14 8.45 -5.76
N TRP A 60 6.99 8.78 -4.78
CA TRP A 60 6.99 8.13 -3.47
C TRP A 60 5.67 8.33 -2.73
N LEU A 61 5.10 9.54 -2.76
CA LEU A 61 3.80 9.82 -2.17
C LEU A 61 2.70 9.00 -2.85
N LEU A 62 2.66 9.00 -4.19
CA LEU A 62 1.68 8.23 -4.97
C LEU A 62 1.76 6.73 -4.69
N ALA A 63 2.96 6.16 -4.66
CA ALA A 63 3.15 4.74 -4.36
C ALA A 63 2.71 4.39 -2.93
N ASN A 64 2.99 5.26 -1.94
CA ASN A 64 2.49 5.09 -0.58
C ASN A 64 0.96 5.23 -0.50
N LEU A 65 0.35 6.21 -1.19
CA LEU A 65 -1.10 6.38 -1.25
C LEU A 65 -1.81 5.17 -1.87
N MET A 66 -1.22 4.58 -2.91
CA MET A 66 -1.73 3.33 -3.49
C MET A 66 -1.59 2.16 -2.50
N ASN A 67 -0.50 2.10 -1.72
CA ASN A 67 -0.30 1.07 -0.70
C ASN A 67 -1.27 1.20 0.50
N ILE A 68 -1.68 2.42 0.87
CA ILE A 68 -2.64 2.69 1.96
C ILE A 68 -4.09 2.48 1.51
N ALA A 69 -4.32 2.07 0.26
CA ALA A 69 -5.66 1.82 -0.27
C ALA A 69 -6.61 3.03 -0.13
N ILE A 70 -6.11 4.26 -0.37
CA ILE A 70 -6.95 5.47 -0.38
C ILE A 70 -7.92 5.47 -1.58
N PRO A 71 -9.14 6.05 -1.46
CA PRO A 71 -10.10 6.18 -2.57
C PRO A 71 -9.57 7.18 -3.61
N PRO A 72 -8.83 6.76 -4.65
CA PRO A 72 -9.33 6.16 -5.89
C PRO A 72 -8.41 5.00 -6.40
N SER A 73 -7.75 4.30 -5.47
CA SER A 73 -6.76 3.26 -5.77
C SER A 73 -7.37 1.89 -6.06
N MET A 74 -6.61 1.04 -6.77
CA MET A 74 -7.03 -0.32 -7.08
C MET A 74 -6.96 -1.27 -5.86
N ASN A 75 -6.09 -0.97 -4.88
CA ASN A 75 -6.07 -1.69 -3.60
C ASN A 75 -7.37 -1.46 -2.82
N PHE A 76 -7.91 -0.23 -2.82
CA PHE A 76 -9.17 0.10 -2.16
C PHE A 76 -10.35 -0.74 -2.67
N THR A 77 -10.47 -0.88 -3.99
CA THR A 77 -11.59 -1.65 -4.58
C THR A 77 -11.50 -3.13 -4.23
N GLY A 78 -10.28 -3.70 -4.21
CA GLY A 78 -10.03 -5.07 -3.76
C GLY A 78 -10.40 -5.27 -2.28
N GLU A 79 -9.96 -4.38 -1.40
CA GLU A 79 -10.25 -4.46 0.04
C GLU A 79 -11.74 -4.28 0.33
N LEU A 80 -12.42 -3.36 -0.34
CA LEU A 80 -13.85 -3.14 -0.15
C LEU A 80 -14.66 -4.39 -0.54
N LEU A 81 -14.32 -5.03 -1.66
CA LEU A 81 -14.92 -6.31 -2.04
C LEU A 81 -14.67 -7.40 -0.98
N ILE A 82 -13.44 -7.50 -0.47
CA ILE A 82 -13.08 -8.46 0.58
C ILE A 82 -13.85 -8.20 1.88
N THR A 83 -13.94 -6.94 2.32
CA THR A 83 -14.66 -6.55 3.55
C THR A 83 -16.14 -6.90 3.47
N SER A 84 -16.78 -6.71 2.31
CA SER A 84 -18.20 -7.09 2.11
C SER A 84 -18.42 -8.59 2.27
N THR A 85 -17.49 -9.42 1.80
CA THR A 85 -17.59 -10.88 1.92
C THR A 85 -17.31 -11.37 3.33
N LEU A 86 -16.38 -10.73 4.04
CA LEU A 86 -16.07 -11.03 5.43
C LEU A 86 -17.21 -10.60 6.37
N PHE A 87 -17.86 -9.47 6.09
CA PHE A 87 -19.04 -9.02 6.83
C PHE A 87 -20.14 -10.08 6.83
N ASN A 88 -20.40 -10.68 5.67
CA ASN A 88 -21.42 -11.73 5.52
C ASN A 88 -21.02 -13.05 6.19
N TRP A 89 -19.73 -13.37 6.27
CA TRP A 89 -19.28 -14.64 6.85
C TRP A 89 -19.17 -14.58 8.39
N CYS A 90 -18.48 -13.57 8.92
CA CYS A 90 -18.32 -13.40 10.36
C CYS A 90 -18.03 -11.92 10.69
N PRO A 91 -19.02 -11.15 11.17
CA PRO A 91 -18.88 -9.72 11.42
C PRO A 91 -17.75 -9.34 12.40
N THR A 92 -17.40 -10.24 13.33
CA THR A 92 -16.33 -9.98 14.32
C THR A 92 -14.94 -9.84 13.67
N THR A 93 -14.73 -10.44 12.49
CA THR A 93 -13.46 -10.37 11.75
C THR A 93 -13.14 -8.97 11.22
N ILE A 94 -14.14 -8.08 11.14
CA ILE A 94 -13.96 -6.70 10.65
C ILE A 94 -13.12 -5.87 11.60
N ILE A 95 -13.24 -6.09 12.91
CA ILE A 95 -12.45 -5.33 13.90
C ILE A 95 -10.97 -5.63 13.73
N MET A 96 -10.62 -6.92 13.58
CA MET A 96 -9.26 -7.35 13.30
C MET A 96 -8.75 -6.78 11.98
N LEU A 97 -9.56 -6.83 10.91
CA LEU A 97 -9.19 -6.29 9.61
C LEU A 97 -8.97 -4.78 9.68
N GLY A 98 -9.89 -4.02 10.28
CA GLY A 98 -9.78 -2.57 10.45
C GLY A 98 -8.55 -2.15 11.25
N LEU A 99 -8.22 -2.87 12.32
CA LEU A 99 -6.98 -2.63 13.09
C LEU A 99 -5.74 -2.88 12.23
N SER A 100 -5.71 -3.97 11.45
CA SER A 100 -4.59 -4.28 10.58
C SER A 100 -4.36 -3.19 9.52
N MET A 101 -5.44 -2.70 8.92
CA MET A 101 -5.43 -1.60 7.95
C MET A 101 -4.94 -0.28 8.56
N LEU A 102 -5.32 0.01 9.81
CA LEU A 102 -4.89 1.22 10.49
C LEU A 102 -3.40 1.18 10.84
N ILE A 103 -2.90 0.03 11.28
CA ILE A 103 -1.46 -0.16 11.57
C ILE A 103 -0.64 0.02 10.29
N THR A 104 -1.02 -0.63 9.18
CA THR A 104 -0.30 -0.50 7.91
C THR A 104 -0.32 0.93 7.36
N ALA A 105 -1.46 1.62 7.47
CA ALA A 105 -1.58 3.02 7.08
C ALA A 105 -0.67 3.94 7.91
N SER A 106 -0.68 3.78 9.24
CA SER A 106 0.15 4.59 10.13
C SER A 106 1.65 4.36 9.89
N TYR A 107 2.07 3.10 9.71
CA TYR A 107 3.46 2.75 9.47
C TYR A 107 3.99 3.30 8.13
N SER A 108 3.22 3.15 7.05
CA SER A 108 3.63 3.64 5.73
C SER A 108 3.70 5.17 5.65
N LEU A 109 2.75 5.87 6.27
CA LEU A 109 2.78 7.33 6.38
C LEU A 109 3.96 7.79 7.25
N HIS A 110 4.24 7.11 8.37
CA HIS A 110 5.40 7.41 9.21
C HIS A 110 6.71 7.20 8.44
N MET A 111 6.83 6.12 7.69
CA MET A 111 8.00 5.83 6.86
C MET A 111 8.20 6.93 5.81
N PHE A 112 7.16 7.36 5.09
CA PHE A 112 7.25 8.45 4.12
C PHE A 112 7.75 9.74 4.76
N LEU A 113 7.16 10.17 5.88
CA LEU A 113 7.56 11.40 6.59
C LEU A 113 8.99 11.35 7.16
N SER A 114 9.47 10.16 7.52
CA SER A 114 10.83 9.99 8.04
C SER A 114 11.91 10.00 6.95
N THR A 115 11.55 9.66 5.71
CA THR A 115 12.50 9.43 4.61
C THR A 115 12.52 10.55 3.58
N GLN A 116 11.40 11.27 3.39
CA GLN A 116 11.24 12.37 2.43
C GLN A 116 11.01 13.69 3.16
#